data_AF-M9RP72-F1
#
_entry.id   AF-M9RP72-F1
#
_cell.length_a   1.000
_cell.length_b   1.000
_cell.length_c   1.000
_cell.angle_alpha   90.00
_cell.angle_beta   90.00
_cell.angle_gamma   90.00
#
_symmetry.space_group_name_H-M   'P 1'
#
loop_
_entity.id
_entity.type
_entity.pdbx_description
1 polymer ?
#
loop_
_entity_poly.entity_id
_entity_poly.type
_entity_poly.pdbx_seq_one_letter_code
_entity_poly.pdbx_strand_id
1 'polypeptide(L)'
;MPSRSLEVADIFRDHGAAWRAANAGHISLNQFKVMSAIERCRTAALGGHVARCADCAHEHIAYNSCRNRHCPKCQAGAAKIWLAAREAELLPVRYFHLVFTLPKQIADIAYQNKREIYNLLMRASADTVVRIAADPKHLGAKVGITSVLHTWGSAMTHHPHVHMIVPGGGLSTDGSKWIACRKNFFLSVHVLSRLYRRLILEGLAKLHKAGKLQFFGDLTNLADRNVFDTFLQPLRKIEWVVYAKEPFTGPKAVLAYLSRYTHRIAISNSRLIRFDSIFRYF
;
A
#
# COMPACT_ATOMS: atom_id res chain seq x y z
N MET A 1 10.95 19.52 -30.52
CA MET A 1 10.01 19.50 -29.38
C MET A 1 10.37 18.32 -28.50
N PRO A 2 10.57 18.47 -27.18
CA PRO A 2 10.75 17.30 -26.32
C PRO A 2 9.51 16.40 -26.48
N SER A 3 9.71 15.11 -26.78
CA SER A 3 8.59 14.19 -26.96
C SER A 3 7.73 14.23 -25.71
N ARG A 4 6.44 14.55 -25.86
CA ARG A 4 5.50 14.52 -24.74
C ARG A 4 5.57 13.13 -24.10
N SER A 5 5.93 13.07 -22.82
CA SER A 5 5.96 11.81 -22.10
C SER A 5 4.55 11.22 -22.04
N LEU A 6 4.46 9.93 -22.35
CA LEU A 6 3.21 9.19 -22.33
C LEU A 6 2.58 9.25 -20.94
N GLU A 7 1.31 9.69 -20.84
CA GLU A 7 0.57 9.69 -19.58
C GLU A 7 -0.53 8.63 -19.55
N VAL A 8 -0.91 8.16 -18.36
CA VAL A 8 -2.09 7.26 -18.21
C VAL A 8 -3.35 7.90 -18.80
N ALA A 9 -3.47 9.23 -18.72
CA ALA A 9 -4.60 9.96 -19.28
C ALA A 9 -4.65 9.89 -20.81
N ASP A 10 -3.50 9.86 -21.49
CA ASP A 10 -3.47 9.72 -22.95
C ASP A 10 -3.99 8.33 -23.34
N ILE A 11 -3.54 7.28 -22.64
CA ILE A 11 -3.99 5.90 -22.90
C ILE A 11 -5.49 5.72 -22.64
N PHE A 12 -6.04 6.34 -21.60
CA PHE A 12 -7.48 6.30 -21.36
C PHE A 12 -8.29 7.06 -22.42
N ARG A 13 -7.78 8.18 -22.94
CA ARG A 13 -8.45 8.90 -24.03
C ARG A 13 -8.44 8.10 -25.33
N ASP A 14 -7.30 7.49 -25.65
CA ASP A 14 -7.10 6.81 -26.93
C ASP A 14 -7.75 5.41 -26.95
N HIS A 15 -7.72 4.68 -25.82
CA HIS A 15 -8.13 3.27 -25.76
C HIS A 15 -9.24 2.97 -24.73
N GLY A 16 -9.56 3.92 -23.85
CA GLY A 16 -10.49 3.69 -22.75
C GLY A 16 -11.91 3.38 -23.21
N ALA A 17 -12.38 3.98 -24.31
CA ALA A 17 -13.72 3.72 -24.86
C ALA A 17 -13.87 2.26 -25.32
N ALA A 18 -12.93 1.78 -26.14
CA ALA A 18 -12.92 0.39 -26.62
C ALA A 18 -12.78 -0.60 -25.44
N TRP A 19 -11.89 -0.31 -24.49
CA TRP A 19 -11.71 -1.17 -23.31
C TRP A 19 -12.98 -1.23 -22.44
N ARG A 20 -13.67 -0.09 -22.23
CA ARG A 20 -14.95 -0.04 -21.49
C ARG A 20 -16.04 -0.86 -22.18
N ALA A 21 -16.14 -0.77 -23.51
CA ALA A 21 -17.10 -1.55 -24.28
C ALA A 21 -16.81 -3.06 -24.16
N ALA A 22 -15.54 -3.46 -24.32
CA ALA A 22 -15.12 -4.86 -24.20
C ALA A 22 -15.30 -5.46 -22.80
N ASN A 23 -15.40 -4.63 -21.76
CA ASN A 23 -15.55 -5.04 -20.36
C ASN A 23 -16.89 -4.59 -19.76
N ALA A 24 -17.91 -4.35 -20.59
CA ALA A 24 -19.24 -3.98 -20.12
C ALA A 24 -19.79 -5.03 -19.14
N GLY A 25 -20.40 -4.58 -18.04
CA GLY A 25 -20.88 -5.45 -16.96
C GLY A 25 -19.81 -5.89 -15.93
N HIS A 26 -18.53 -5.72 -16.23
CA HIS A 26 -17.41 -6.11 -15.35
C HIS A 26 -16.70 -4.92 -14.68
N ILE A 27 -17.10 -3.69 -15.03
CA ILE A 27 -16.52 -2.45 -14.49
C ILE A 27 -17.48 -1.84 -13.47
N SER A 28 -16.99 -1.59 -12.26
CA SER A 28 -17.75 -0.88 -11.23
C SER A 28 -17.88 0.62 -11.54
N LEU A 29 -18.95 1.25 -11.06
CA LEU A 29 -19.13 2.71 -11.14
C LEU A 29 -17.91 3.50 -10.63
N ASN A 30 -17.26 3.00 -9.58
CA ASN A 30 -16.06 3.64 -9.03
C ASN A 30 -14.87 3.60 -10.01
N GLN A 31 -14.70 2.49 -10.73
CA GLN A 31 -13.67 2.40 -11.78
C GLN A 31 -13.97 3.37 -12.93
N PHE A 32 -15.23 3.46 -13.38
CA PHE A 32 -15.63 4.47 -14.38
C PHE A 32 -15.30 5.90 -13.93
N LYS A 33 -15.70 6.27 -12.70
CA LYS A 33 -15.41 7.59 -12.13
C LYS A 33 -13.90 7.87 -12.07
N VAL A 34 -13.07 6.87 -11.74
CA VAL A 34 -11.62 7.00 -11.73
C VAL A 34 -11.08 7.25 -13.15
N MET A 35 -11.52 6.48 -14.15
CA MET A 35 -11.11 6.67 -15.54
C MET A 35 -11.44 8.08 -16.03
N SER A 36 -12.71 8.51 -15.88
CA SER A 36 -13.15 9.84 -16.30
C SER A 36 -12.43 10.97 -15.56
N ALA A 37 -12.14 10.81 -14.26
CA ALA A 37 -11.37 11.79 -13.51
C ALA A 37 -9.94 11.93 -14.06
N ILE A 38 -9.31 10.82 -14.45
CA ILE A 38 -7.95 10.81 -15.03
C ILE A 38 -7.96 11.44 -16.42
N GLU A 39 -8.91 11.09 -17.29
CA GLU A 39 -9.06 11.65 -18.64
C GLU A 39 -9.22 13.18 -18.62
N ARG A 40 -10.01 13.71 -17.68
CA ARG A 40 -10.30 15.15 -17.55
C ARG A 40 -9.25 15.93 -16.76
N CYS A 41 -8.36 15.26 -16.03
CA CYS A 41 -7.40 15.91 -15.15
C CYS A 41 -6.45 16.82 -15.92
N ARG A 42 -6.25 18.05 -15.44
CA ARG A 42 -5.38 19.06 -16.08
C ARG A 42 -5.78 19.38 -17.52
N THR A 43 -7.09 19.49 -17.76
CA THR A 43 -7.66 19.94 -19.04
C THR A 43 -8.64 21.08 -18.79
N ALA A 44 -9.02 21.80 -19.85
CA ALA A 44 -10.03 22.86 -19.79
C ALA A 44 -11.38 22.37 -19.24
N ALA A 45 -11.69 21.07 -19.33
CA ALA A 45 -12.92 20.48 -18.81
C ALA A 45 -13.07 20.55 -17.27
N LEU A 46 -12.02 20.95 -16.55
CA LEU A 46 -12.05 21.22 -15.10
C LEU A 46 -11.81 22.71 -14.77
N GLY A 47 -11.80 23.58 -15.79
CA GLY A 47 -11.37 24.98 -15.65
C GLY A 47 -9.86 25.12 -15.38
N GLY A 48 -9.43 26.36 -15.22
CA GLY A 48 -8.03 26.67 -14.96
C GLY A 48 -7.80 28.14 -14.68
N HIS A 49 -6.53 28.50 -14.56
CA HIS A 49 -6.07 29.86 -14.35
C HIS A 49 -5.20 30.27 -15.54
N VAL A 50 -5.33 31.52 -15.96
CA VAL A 50 -4.45 32.14 -16.95
C VAL A 50 -3.64 33.20 -16.22
N ALA A 51 -2.32 33.05 -16.24
CA ALA A 51 -1.40 34.08 -15.79
C ALA A 51 -0.78 34.73 -17.02
N ARG A 52 -0.70 36.05 -17.07
CA ARG A 52 -0.06 36.80 -18.15
C ARG A 52 1.14 37.56 -17.59
N CYS A 53 2.31 37.42 -18.21
CA CYS A 53 3.48 38.21 -17.88
C CYS A 53 3.24 39.67 -18.25
N ALA A 54 3.48 40.60 -17.31
CA ALA A 54 3.32 42.03 -17.56
C ALA A 54 4.33 42.57 -18.58
N ASP A 55 5.54 41.99 -18.63
CA ASP A 55 6.65 42.51 -19.44
C ASP A 55 6.62 42.00 -20.89
N CYS A 56 6.26 40.74 -21.12
CA CYS A 56 6.31 40.11 -22.45
C CYS A 56 4.95 39.60 -22.97
N ALA A 57 3.86 39.85 -22.22
CA ALA A 57 2.50 39.38 -22.52
C ALA A 57 2.34 37.86 -22.66
N HIS A 58 3.37 37.06 -22.35
CA HIS A 58 3.30 35.61 -22.41
C HIS A 58 2.23 35.06 -21.45
N GLU A 59 1.35 34.20 -21.97
CA GLU A 59 0.29 33.56 -21.20
C GLU A 59 0.67 32.15 -20.78
N HIS A 60 0.54 31.88 -19.49
CA HIS A 60 0.70 30.57 -18.91
C HIS A 60 -0.65 30.06 -18.38
N ILE A 61 -1.15 28.99 -18.99
CA ILE A 61 -2.43 28.36 -18.62
C ILE A 61 -2.17 27.18 -17.68
N ALA A 62 -2.78 27.21 -16.51
CA ALA A 62 -2.72 26.14 -15.51
C ALA A 62 -4.11 25.53 -15.28
N TYR A 63 -4.35 24.33 -15.80
CA TYR A 63 -5.62 23.62 -15.60
C TYR A 63 -5.74 22.95 -14.23
N ASN A 64 -6.97 22.87 -13.73
CA ASN A 64 -7.28 22.30 -12.43
C ASN A 64 -7.08 20.78 -12.38
N SER A 65 -6.75 20.29 -11.19
CA SER A 65 -6.56 18.86 -10.92
C SER A 65 -7.88 18.17 -10.58
N CYS A 66 -8.07 16.91 -10.99
CA CYS A 66 -9.26 16.13 -10.61
C CYS A 66 -9.28 15.71 -9.12
N ARG A 67 -8.15 15.87 -8.40
CA ARG A 67 -7.96 15.48 -6.99
C ARG A 67 -8.23 14.00 -6.66
N ASN A 68 -8.49 13.15 -7.65
CA ASN A 68 -8.68 11.72 -7.41
C ASN A 68 -7.35 11.05 -7.00
N ARG A 69 -7.38 10.22 -5.95
CA ARG A 69 -6.18 9.50 -5.43
C ARG A 69 -5.53 8.53 -6.40
N HIS A 70 -6.30 8.06 -7.38
CA HIS A 70 -5.81 7.15 -8.42
C HIS A 70 -5.12 7.90 -9.57
N CYS A 71 -5.25 9.22 -9.65
CA CYS A 71 -4.68 10.01 -10.72
C CYS A 71 -3.16 10.20 -10.54
N PRO A 72 -2.33 9.81 -11.53
CA PRO A 72 -0.87 9.95 -11.42
C PRO A 72 -0.36 11.39 -11.29
N LYS A 73 -1.18 12.40 -11.60
CA LYS A 73 -0.82 13.83 -11.58
C LYS A 73 -1.30 14.56 -10.32
N CYS A 74 -2.09 13.90 -9.49
CA CYS A 74 -2.70 14.50 -8.30
C CYS A 74 -2.00 14.03 -7.02
N GLN A 75 -2.41 14.63 -5.88
CA GLN A 75 -2.08 14.19 -4.52
C GLN A 75 -0.61 14.30 -4.10
N ALA A 76 0.29 14.79 -4.96
CA ALA A 76 1.68 15.05 -4.57
C ALA A 76 1.81 16.04 -3.41
N GLY A 77 0.96 17.09 -3.38
CA GLY A 77 0.94 18.06 -2.27
C GLY A 77 0.50 17.42 -0.95
N ALA A 78 -0.60 16.66 -0.95
CA ALA A 78 -1.07 15.92 0.23
C ALA A 78 -0.02 14.91 0.73
N ALA A 79 0.64 14.18 -0.17
CA ALA A 79 1.73 13.27 0.18
C ALA A 79 2.91 13.99 0.84
N LYS A 80 3.29 15.19 0.37
CA LYS A 80 4.34 16.02 0.97
C LYS A 80 3.95 16.53 2.36
N ILE A 81 2.72 17.00 2.54
CA ILE A 81 2.21 17.44 3.85
C ILE A 81 2.22 16.27 4.83
N TRP A 82 1.74 15.09 4.41
CA TRP A 82 1.78 13.89 5.22
C TRP A 82 3.21 13.49 5.59
N LEU A 83 4.15 13.56 4.63
CA LEU A 83 5.56 13.26 4.87
C LEU A 83 6.14 14.18 5.93
N ALA A 84 5.98 15.50 5.78
CA ALA A 84 6.49 16.48 6.73
C ALA A 84 5.93 16.24 8.15
N ALA A 85 4.65 15.93 8.27
CA ALA A 85 4.03 15.61 9.55
C ALA A 85 4.63 14.34 10.19
N ARG A 86 4.86 13.27 9.43
CA ARG A 86 5.49 12.05 9.94
C ARG A 86 6.99 12.22 10.24
N GLU A 87 7.68 13.06 9.49
CA GLU A 87 9.09 13.38 9.77
C GLU A 87 9.25 14.17 11.07
N ALA A 88 8.29 15.04 11.41
CA ALA A 88 8.28 15.78 12.67
C ALA A 88 8.05 14.89 13.90
N GLU A 89 7.47 13.70 13.72
CA GLU A 89 7.26 12.70 14.78
C GLU A 89 8.47 11.78 15.00
N LEU A 90 9.53 11.92 14.18
CA LEU A 90 10.72 11.09 14.32
C LEU A 90 11.50 11.47 15.59
N LEU A 91 11.79 10.45 16.39
CA LEU A 91 12.65 10.54 17.55
C LEU A 91 14.13 10.44 17.11
N PRO A 92 15.09 11.00 17.87
CA PRO A 92 16.52 10.89 17.59
C PRO A 92 17.06 9.49 17.98
N VAL A 93 16.44 8.44 17.44
CA VAL A 93 16.76 7.03 17.70
C VAL A 93 16.92 6.28 16.39
N ARG A 94 17.42 5.04 16.47
CA ARG A 94 17.52 4.15 15.31
C ARG A 94 16.12 3.74 14.87
N TYR A 95 15.97 3.32 13.62
CA TYR A 95 14.69 2.86 13.10
C TYR A 95 14.86 1.56 12.33
N PHE A 96 13.78 0.81 12.23
CA PHE A 96 13.73 -0.42 11.46
C PHE A 96 12.56 -0.36 10.49
N HIS A 97 12.83 -0.79 9.25
CA HIS A 97 11.83 -1.00 8.23
C HIS A 97 11.42 -2.47 8.25
N LEU A 98 10.16 -2.72 8.58
CA LEU A 98 9.56 -4.04 8.57
C LEU A 98 8.61 -4.16 7.38
N VAL A 99 8.54 -5.35 6.78
CA VAL A 99 7.55 -5.67 5.75
C VAL A 99 6.87 -6.99 6.07
N PHE A 100 5.54 -6.99 6.07
CA PHE A 100 4.70 -8.18 6.25
C PHE A 100 3.94 -8.46 4.96
N THR A 101 4.13 -9.65 4.40
CA THR A 101 3.53 -10.04 3.12
C THR A 101 2.53 -11.17 3.31
N LEU A 102 1.43 -11.14 2.56
CA LEU A 102 0.50 -12.27 2.47
C LEU A 102 1.00 -13.30 1.43
N PRO A 103 0.94 -14.61 1.72
CA PRO A 103 1.09 -15.65 0.71
C PRO A 103 0.10 -15.46 -0.45
N LYS A 104 0.49 -15.88 -1.66
CA LYS A 104 -0.30 -15.71 -2.89
C LYS A 104 -1.74 -16.21 -2.74
N GLN A 105 -1.92 -17.36 -2.11
CA GLN A 105 -3.22 -17.98 -1.85
C GLN A 105 -4.16 -17.06 -1.06
N ILE A 106 -3.62 -16.32 -0.08
CA ILE A 106 -4.41 -15.36 0.71
C ILE A 106 -4.56 -14.03 -0.04
N ALA A 107 -3.58 -13.63 -0.86
CA ALA A 107 -3.70 -12.46 -1.72
C ALA A 107 -4.91 -12.57 -2.68
N ASP A 108 -5.20 -13.77 -3.20
CA ASP A 108 -6.36 -14.01 -4.07
C ASP A 108 -7.68 -13.79 -3.32
N ILE A 109 -7.78 -14.29 -2.08
CA ILE A 109 -8.92 -13.99 -1.20
C ILE A 109 -8.99 -12.49 -0.91
N ALA A 110 -7.86 -11.83 -0.69
CA ALA A 110 -7.78 -10.38 -0.45
C ALA A 110 -8.29 -9.56 -1.64
N TYR A 111 -8.10 -10.05 -2.87
CA TYR A 111 -8.59 -9.38 -4.06
C TYR A 111 -10.12 -9.27 -4.06
N GLN A 112 -10.83 -10.33 -3.65
CA GLN A 112 -12.28 -10.35 -3.55
C GLN A 112 -12.78 -9.67 -2.25
N ASN A 113 -11.99 -9.70 -1.18
CA ASN A 113 -12.39 -9.26 0.18
C ASN A 113 -11.54 -8.11 0.72
N LYS A 114 -11.27 -7.10 -0.12
CA LYS A 114 -10.28 -6.03 0.16
C LYS A 114 -10.42 -5.40 1.55
N ARG A 115 -11.63 -5.00 1.94
CA ARG A 115 -11.87 -4.31 3.22
C ARG A 115 -11.47 -5.19 4.41
N GLU A 116 -12.02 -6.40 4.48
CA GLU A 116 -11.81 -7.28 5.62
C GLU A 116 -10.37 -7.78 5.71
N ILE A 117 -9.80 -8.19 4.56
CA ILE A 117 -8.45 -8.75 4.54
C ILE A 117 -7.37 -7.68 4.74
N TYR A 118 -7.55 -6.47 4.21
CA TYR A 118 -6.59 -5.39 4.44
C TYR A 118 -6.66 -4.87 5.89
N ASN A 119 -7.85 -4.82 6.49
CA ASN A 119 -8.00 -4.51 7.91
C ASN A 119 -7.32 -5.58 8.79
N LEU A 120 -7.52 -6.85 8.47
CA LEU A 120 -6.86 -7.97 9.16
C LEU A 120 -5.34 -7.89 9.01
N LEU A 121 -4.84 -7.67 7.79
CA LEU A 121 -3.42 -7.53 7.50
C LEU A 121 -2.77 -6.41 8.31
N MET A 122 -3.37 -5.22 8.32
CA MET A 122 -2.87 -4.06 9.07
C MET A 122 -2.84 -4.32 10.58
N ARG A 123 -3.91 -4.93 11.12
CA ARG A 123 -4.01 -5.22 12.57
C ARG A 123 -3.07 -6.33 12.98
N ALA A 124 -3.08 -7.47 12.28
CA ALA A 124 -2.27 -8.63 12.64
C ALA A 124 -0.77 -8.34 12.56
N SER A 125 -0.33 -7.58 11.55
CA SER A 125 1.08 -7.17 11.47
C SER A 125 1.47 -6.25 12.65
N ALA A 126 0.63 -5.27 13.00
CA ALA A 126 0.91 -4.36 14.11
C ALA A 126 0.89 -5.09 15.46
N ASP A 127 -0.13 -5.92 15.70
CA ASP A 127 -0.25 -6.77 16.89
C ASP A 127 0.95 -7.69 17.05
N THR A 128 1.46 -8.25 15.95
CA THR A 128 2.65 -9.10 15.97
C THR A 128 3.85 -8.34 16.54
N VAL A 129 4.12 -7.14 16.01
CA VAL A 129 5.26 -6.34 16.47
C VAL A 129 5.08 -5.89 17.92
N VAL A 130 3.90 -5.37 18.27
CA VAL A 130 3.62 -4.88 19.63
C VAL A 130 3.75 -5.99 20.67
N ARG A 131 3.17 -7.17 20.41
CA ARG A 131 3.20 -8.29 21.37
C ARG A 131 4.60 -8.85 21.56
N ILE A 132 5.34 -9.07 20.46
CA ILE A 132 6.71 -9.60 20.55
C ILE A 132 7.66 -8.57 21.16
N ALA A 133 7.51 -7.28 20.84
CA ALA A 133 8.33 -6.24 21.44
C ALA A 133 8.10 -6.11 22.95
N ALA A 134 6.86 -6.25 23.41
CA ALA A 134 6.52 -6.15 24.84
C ALA A 134 7.04 -7.32 25.69
N ASP A 135 7.31 -8.48 25.09
CA ASP A 135 7.83 -9.65 25.81
C ASP A 135 9.28 -9.40 26.29
N PRO A 136 9.57 -9.46 27.60
CA PRO A 136 10.93 -9.30 28.16
C PRO A 136 11.95 -10.33 27.65
N LYS A 137 11.52 -11.49 27.15
CA LYS A 137 12.39 -12.48 26.49
C LYS A 137 12.91 -12.00 25.14
N HIS A 138 12.30 -10.94 24.60
CA HIS A 138 12.66 -10.31 23.33
C HIS A 138 13.21 -8.90 23.58
N LEU A 139 12.35 -7.88 23.60
CA LEU A 139 12.75 -6.49 23.82
C LEU A 139 12.27 -5.95 25.17
N GLY A 140 11.10 -6.37 25.65
CA GLY A 140 10.52 -5.87 26.91
C GLY A 140 10.05 -4.42 26.85
N ALA A 141 9.65 -3.92 25.67
CA ALA A 141 9.33 -2.51 25.46
C ALA A 141 8.03 -2.28 24.69
N LYS A 142 7.31 -1.21 25.04
CA LYS A 142 6.19 -0.65 24.31
C LYS A 142 6.71 0.21 23.15
N VAL A 143 6.65 -0.34 21.95
CA VAL A 143 7.13 0.30 20.72
C VAL A 143 6.04 1.12 20.02
N GLY A 144 6.45 2.16 19.31
CA GLY A 144 5.59 2.88 18.36
C GLY A 144 5.71 2.29 16.95
N ILE A 145 4.67 2.44 16.12
CA ILE A 145 4.67 1.93 14.74
C ILE A 145 3.95 2.92 13.83
N THR A 146 4.58 3.27 12.70
CA THR A 146 3.87 3.88 11.57
C THR A 146 3.77 2.85 10.45
N SER A 147 2.53 2.51 10.08
CA SER A 147 2.21 1.42 9.15
C SER A 147 1.53 1.95 7.88
N VAL A 148 1.94 1.47 6.71
CA VAL A 148 1.38 1.83 5.40
C VAL A 148 1.12 0.58 4.56
N LEU A 149 -0.12 0.44 4.09
CA LEU A 149 -0.55 -0.65 3.22
C LEU A 149 -0.14 -0.40 1.77
N HIS A 150 0.56 -1.36 1.18
CA HIS A 150 0.79 -1.45 -0.26
C HIS A 150 -0.01 -2.62 -0.84
N THR A 151 -0.54 -2.45 -2.05
CA THR A 151 -1.42 -3.45 -2.70
C THR A 151 -0.83 -4.03 -3.99
N TRP A 152 0.34 -3.55 -4.41
CA TRP A 152 0.97 -3.89 -5.68
C TRP A 152 2.46 -4.19 -5.48
N GLY A 153 2.96 -5.21 -6.16
CA GLY A 153 4.39 -5.49 -6.25
C GLY A 153 5.10 -4.60 -7.29
N SER A 154 6.43 -4.65 -7.34
CA SER A 154 7.23 -3.92 -8.34
C SER A 154 6.82 -4.28 -9.77
N ALA A 155 6.49 -5.55 -10.03
CA ALA A 155 5.99 -6.04 -11.31
C ALA A 155 4.51 -5.66 -11.60
N MET A 156 3.91 -4.75 -10.83
CA MET A 156 2.51 -4.31 -11.00
C MET A 156 1.47 -5.42 -10.88
N THR A 157 1.79 -6.49 -10.15
CA THR A 157 0.86 -7.56 -9.78
C THR A 157 0.22 -7.27 -8.43
N HIS A 158 -1.00 -7.76 -8.21
CA HIS A 158 -1.66 -7.66 -6.90
C HIS A 158 -0.84 -8.39 -5.84
N HIS A 159 -0.35 -7.64 -4.87
CA HIS A 159 0.55 -8.14 -3.84
C HIS A 159 0.33 -7.30 -2.57
N PRO A 160 -0.71 -7.60 -1.78
CA PRO A 160 -0.98 -6.88 -0.53
C PRO A 160 0.10 -7.18 0.52
N HIS A 161 0.75 -6.12 0.98
CA HIS A 161 1.78 -6.17 2.01
C HIS A 161 1.80 -4.86 2.80
N VAL A 162 2.33 -4.91 4.01
CA VAL A 162 2.39 -3.76 4.91
C VAL A 162 3.84 -3.40 5.17
N HIS A 163 4.17 -2.14 4.96
CA HIS A 163 5.43 -1.56 5.37
C HIS A 163 5.25 -0.87 6.72
N MET A 164 6.21 -1.06 7.63
CA MET A 164 6.25 -0.38 8.90
C MET A 164 7.59 0.30 9.10
N ILE A 165 7.55 1.49 9.66
CA ILE A 165 8.71 2.12 10.29
C ILE A 165 8.52 2.09 11.80
N VAL A 166 9.51 1.52 12.49
CA VAL A 166 9.47 1.22 13.92
C VAL A 166 10.72 1.81 14.57
N PRO A 167 10.61 2.60 15.65
CA PRO A 167 11.76 3.01 16.44
C PRO A 167 12.53 1.80 16.96
N GLY A 168 13.85 1.90 17.03
CA GLY A 168 14.77 0.86 17.51
C GLY A 168 14.76 0.73 19.02
N GLY A 169 13.57 0.64 19.60
CA GLY A 169 13.31 0.67 21.03
C GLY A 169 11.91 1.17 21.34
N GLY A 170 11.59 1.20 22.62
CA GLY A 170 10.31 1.67 23.13
C GLY A 170 10.39 2.06 24.59
N LEU A 171 9.27 2.44 25.18
CA LEU A 171 9.19 2.69 26.62
C LEU A 171 9.13 1.36 27.39
N SER A 172 9.67 1.31 28.59
CA SER A 172 9.41 0.23 29.54
C SER A 172 7.91 0.10 29.82
N THR A 173 7.48 -1.06 30.34
CA THR A 173 6.06 -1.34 30.61
C THR A 173 5.39 -0.31 31.53
N ASP A 174 6.14 0.20 32.51
CA ASP A 174 5.75 1.27 33.44
C ASP A 174 5.92 2.69 32.86
N GLY A 175 6.48 2.83 31.66
CA GLY A 175 6.74 4.11 30.99
C GLY A 175 7.92 4.91 31.55
N SER A 176 8.66 4.39 32.54
CA SER A 176 9.67 5.14 33.28
C SER A 176 10.97 5.39 32.50
N LYS A 177 11.30 4.52 31.53
CA LYS A 177 12.55 4.63 30.77
C LYS A 177 12.44 4.13 29.33
N TRP A 178 13.39 4.55 28.49
CA TRP A 178 13.58 4.02 27.16
C TRP A 178 14.39 2.72 27.18
N ILE A 179 13.93 1.71 26.44
CA ILE A 179 14.62 0.44 26.21
C ILE A 179 14.98 0.37 24.74
N ALA A 180 16.28 0.48 24.44
CA ALA A 180 16.80 0.38 23.08
C ALA A 180 16.98 -1.08 22.63
N CYS A 181 16.73 -1.36 21.36
CA CYS A 181 17.12 -2.64 20.75
C CYS A 181 18.62 -2.69 20.47
N ARG A 182 19.13 -3.86 20.10
CA ARG A 182 20.55 -4.07 19.79
C ARG A 182 20.94 -3.39 18.46
N LYS A 183 22.25 -3.16 18.29
CA LYS A 183 22.78 -2.69 17.01
C LYS A 183 22.39 -3.68 15.89
N ASN A 184 21.90 -3.15 14.77
CA ASN A 184 21.45 -3.85 13.57
C ASN A 184 20.40 -4.97 13.79
N PHE A 185 19.76 -5.03 14.96
CA PHE A 185 18.81 -6.08 15.29
C PHE A 185 17.66 -5.55 16.14
N PHE A 186 16.44 -5.68 15.61
CA PHE A 186 15.22 -5.30 16.31
C PHE A 186 14.55 -6.51 16.97
N LEU A 187 13.93 -7.37 16.18
CA LEU A 187 13.25 -8.60 16.60
C LEU A 187 13.54 -9.71 15.60
N SER A 188 13.47 -10.97 16.06
CA SER A 188 13.67 -12.14 15.19
C SER A 188 12.54 -12.26 14.16
N VAL A 189 12.89 -12.27 12.87
CA VAL A 189 11.93 -12.44 11.77
C VAL A 189 11.19 -13.77 11.83
N HIS A 190 11.82 -14.83 12.36
CA HIS A 190 11.16 -16.14 12.53
C HIS A 190 10.07 -16.08 13.61
N VAL A 191 10.33 -15.37 14.72
CA VAL A 191 9.33 -15.19 15.78
C VAL A 191 8.17 -14.34 15.28
N LEU A 192 8.48 -13.22 14.61
CA LEU A 192 7.47 -12.36 13.99
C LEU A 192 6.62 -13.15 12.98
N SER A 193 7.27 -13.88 12.06
CA SER A 193 6.61 -14.66 11.02
C SER A 193 5.65 -15.70 11.60
N ARG A 194 6.07 -16.43 12.65
CA ARG A 194 5.23 -17.45 13.30
C ARG A 194 3.97 -16.86 13.95
N LEU A 195 4.09 -15.76 14.70
CA LEU A 195 2.94 -15.11 15.32
C LEU A 195 2.04 -14.45 14.27
N TYR A 196 2.63 -13.76 13.30
CA TYR A 196 1.88 -13.12 12.21
C TYR A 196 1.05 -14.15 11.42
N ARG A 197 1.67 -15.27 11.01
CA ARG A 197 1.00 -16.39 10.35
C ARG A 197 -0.21 -16.86 11.17
N ARG A 198 -0.02 -17.10 12.47
CA ARG A 198 -1.10 -17.52 13.36
C ARG A 198 -2.24 -16.49 13.40
N LEU A 199 -1.92 -15.21 13.62
CA LEU A 199 -2.93 -14.15 13.73
C LEU A 199 -3.73 -13.96 12.44
N ILE A 200 -3.09 -14.05 11.27
CA ILE A 200 -3.79 -13.98 9.98
C ILE A 200 -4.70 -15.20 9.80
N LEU A 201 -4.21 -16.42 10.02
CA LEU A 201 -5.01 -17.63 9.81
C LEU A 201 -6.20 -17.71 10.76
N GLU A 202 -6.02 -17.35 12.04
CA GLU A 202 -7.13 -17.25 13.00
C GLU A 202 -8.12 -16.14 12.61
N GLY A 203 -7.62 -15.00 12.13
CA GLY A 203 -8.47 -13.90 11.66
C GLY A 203 -9.29 -14.28 10.43
N LEU A 204 -8.70 -14.99 9.47
CA LEU A 204 -9.38 -15.53 8.30
C LEU A 204 -10.49 -16.49 8.68
N ALA A 205 -10.20 -17.46 9.55
CA ALA A 205 -11.20 -18.40 10.05
C ALA A 205 -12.36 -17.69 10.77
N LYS A 206 -12.08 -16.64 11.55
CA LYS A 206 -13.12 -15.82 12.20
C LYS A 206 -13.98 -15.05 11.20
N LEU A 207 -13.37 -14.44 10.18
CA LEU A 207 -14.09 -13.70 9.14
C LEU A 207 -14.98 -14.64 8.31
N HIS A 208 -14.46 -15.83 7.96
CA HIS A 208 -15.20 -16.86 7.26
C HIS A 208 -16.40 -17.35 8.08
N LYS A 209 -16.18 -17.77 9.34
CA LYS A 209 -17.25 -18.20 10.25
C LYS A 209 -18.33 -17.15 10.44
N ALA A 210 -17.97 -15.86 10.37
CA ALA A 210 -18.91 -14.74 10.49
C ALA A 210 -19.63 -14.39 9.17
N GLY A 211 -19.42 -15.13 8.07
CA GLY A 211 -20.02 -14.85 6.77
C GLY A 211 -19.53 -13.56 6.11
N LYS A 212 -18.36 -13.03 6.53
CA LYS A 212 -17.82 -11.75 6.04
C LYS A 212 -16.96 -11.88 4.79
N LEU A 213 -16.64 -13.09 4.37
CA LEU A 213 -15.85 -13.36 3.18
C LEU A 213 -16.78 -13.81 2.05
N GLN A 214 -16.61 -13.18 0.89
CA GLN A 214 -17.27 -13.51 -0.36
C GLN A 214 -16.29 -14.24 -1.26
N PHE A 215 -16.80 -15.22 -2.00
CA PHE A 215 -16.00 -16.04 -2.89
C PHE A 215 -16.68 -16.16 -4.25
N PHE A 216 -15.91 -15.95 -5.31
CA PHE A 216 -16.38 -15.96 -6.69
C PHE A 216 -15.40 -16.70 -7.60
N GLY A 217 -15.90 -17.20 -8.73
CA GLY A 217 -15.10 -17.91 -9.75
C GLY A 217 -14.44 -19.16 -9.16
N ASP A 218 -13.14 -19.32 -9.39
CA ASP A 218 -12.35 -20.47 -8.93
C ASP A 218 -12.30 -20.64 -7.41
N LEU A 219 -12.68 -19.60 -6.64
CA LEU A 219 -12.70 -19.64 -5.18
C LEU A 219 -14.06 -20.02 -4.60
N THR A 220 -15.11 -20.22 -5.41
CA THR A 220 -16.50 -20.38 -4.92
C THR A 220 -16.65 -21.50 -3.89
N ASN A 221 -15.90 -22.59 -4.03
CA ASN A 221 -15.89 -23.71 -3.08
C ASN A 221 -15.39 -23.33 -1.68
N LEU A 222 -14.61 -22.25 -1.54
CA LEU A 222 -14.15 -21.74 -0.24
C LEU A 222 -15.27 -21.14 0.61
N ALA A 223 -16.49 -20.98 0.07
CA ALA A 223 -17.65 -20.65 0.88
C ALA A 223 -18.00 -21.78 1.88
N ASP A 224 -17.74 -23.04 1.52
CA ASP A 224 -17.90 -24.17 2.43
C ASP A 224 -16.83 -24.14 3.53
N ARG A 225 -17.26 -24.39 4.78
CA ARG A 225 -16.39 -24.31 5.94
C ARG A 225 -15.31 -25.39 5.96
N ASN A 226 -15.65 -26.62 5.60
CA ASN A 226 -14.69 -27.73 5.63
C ASN A 226 -13.63 -27.57 4.52
N VAL A 227 -14.06 -27.10 3.35
CA VAL A 227 -13.15 -26.75 2.25
C VAL A 227 -12.23 -25.60 2.67
N PHE A 228 -12.76 -24.54 3.29
CA PHE A 228 -11.96 -23.42 3.76
C PHE A 228 -10.94 -23.82 4.83
N ASP A 229 -11.36 -24.59 5.83
CA ASP A 229 -10.47 -25.08 6.89
C ASP A 229 -9.36 -25.97 6.33
N THR A 230 -9.66 -26.77 5.30
CA THR A 230 -8.69 -27.60 4.56
C THR A 230 -7.71 -26.74 3.76
N PHE A 231 -8.21 -25.72 3.06
CA PHE A 231 -7.41 -24.75 2.31
C PHE A 231 -6.38 -24.02 3.20
N LEU A 232 -6.73 -23.73 4.47
CA LEU A 232 -5.81 -23.08 5.41
C LEU A 232 -4.71 -24.01 5.97
N GLN A 233 -4.87 -25.34 5.94
CA GLN A 233 -3.91 -26.27 6.52
C GLN A 233 -2.49 -26.16 5.94
N PRO A 234 -2.25 -26.20 4.62
CA PRO A 234 -0.91 -26.07 4.08
C PRO A 234 -0.26 -24.72 4.44
N LEU A 235 -1.07 -23.66 4.57
CA LEU A 235 -0.60 -22.32 4.91
C LEU A 235 -0.04 -22.21 6.34
N ARG A 236 -0.37 -23.17 7.23
CA ARG A 236 0.21 -23.29 8.57
C ARG A 236 1.65 -23.81 8.55
N LYS A 237 2.02 -24.56 7.50
CA LYS A 237 3.29 -25.28 7.39
C LYS A 237 4.33 -24.53 6.58
N ILE A 238 3.92 -23.73 5.59
CA ILE A 238 4.86 -22.94 4.79
C ILE A 238 5.47 -21.78 5.59
N GLU A 239 6.65 -21.36 5.18
CA GLU A 239 7.29 -20.15 5.68
C GLU A 239 6.59 -18.90 5.17
N TRP A 240 6.40 -17.92 6.07
CA TRP A 240 5.81 -16.63 5.72
C TRP A 240 6.89 -15.56 5.72
N VAL A 241 6.85 -14.70 4.71
CA VAL A 241 7.87 -13.66 4.53
C VAL A 241 7.59 -12.48 5.44
N VAL A 242 8.48 -12.29 6.41
CA VAL A 242 8.61 -11.06 7.19
C VAL A 242 10.02 -10.54 7.01
N TYR A 243 10.13 -9.28 6.60
CA TYR A 243 11.40 -8.57 6.51
C TYR A 243 11.53 -7.62 7.70
N ALA A 244 12.73 -7.51 8.27
CA ALA A 244 13.07 -6.52 9.28
C ALA A 244 14.53 -6.12 9.10
N LYS A 245 14.79 -4.88 8.68
CA LYS A 245 16.14 -4.34 8.60
C LYS A 245 16.17 -2.87 8.97
N GLU A 246 17.31 -2.43 9.47
CA GLU A 246 17.59 -1.01 9.60
C GLU A 246 17.76 -0.39 8.20
N PRO A 247 17.15 0.78 7.94
CA PRO A 247 17.29 1.43 6.66
C PRO A 247 18.65 2.09 6.53
N PHE A 248 19.43 1.70 5.51
CA PHE A 248 20.76 2.27 5.24
C PHE A 248 20.74 3.79 5.05
N THR A 249 19.68 4.32 4.45
CA THR A 249 19.49 5.75 4.15
C THR A 249 18.73 6.50 5.26
N GLY A 250 18.55 5.87 6.42
CA GLY A 250 17.84 6.46 7.56
C GLY A 250 16.30 6.47 7.44
N PRO A 251 15.60 6.87 8.52
CA PRO A 251 14.14 6.81 8.62
C PRO A 251 13.41 7.75 7.65
N LYS A 252 13.96 8.94 7.37
CA LYS A 252 13.37 9.93 6.44
C LYS A 252 13.23 9.37 5.02
N ALA A 253 14.23 8.64 4.54
CA ALA A 253 14.17 8.01 3.22
C ALA A 253 13.06 6.94 3.13
N VAL A 254 12.86 6.16 4.20
CA VAL A 254 11.74 5.21 4.28
C VAL A 254 10.41 5.96 4.26
N LEU A 255 10.23 6.99 5.09
CA LEU A 255 9.01 7.81 5.08
C LEU A 255 8.74 8.44 3.71
N ALA A 256 9.78 8.95 3.03
CA ALA A 256 9.68 9.52 1.70
C ALA A 256 9.31 8.48 0.62
N TYR A 257 9.67 7.21 0.83
CA TYR A 257 9.18 6.09 0.02
C TYR A 257 7.70 5.79 0.33
N LEU A 258 7.34 5.66 1.61
CA LEU A 258 5.97 5.34 2.05
C LEU A 258 4.95 6.43 1.68
N SER A 259 5.34 7.70 1.74
CA SER A 259 4.45 8.84 1.41
C SER A 259 3.94 8.79 -0.03
N ARG A 260 4.66 8.13 -0.94
CA ARG A 260 4.25 7.95 -2.34
C ARG A 260 3.03 7.05 -2.46
N TYR A 261 2.77 6.16 -1.50
CA TYR A 261 1.68 5.19 -1.52
C TYR A 261 0.50 5.57 -0.60
N THR A 262 0.68 6.53 0.31
CA THR A 262 -0.40 6.95 1.21
C THR A 262 -1.53 7.69 0.47
N HIS A 263 -1.18 8.50 -0.54
CA HIS A 263 -2.14 9.33 -1.28
C HIS A 263 -2.17 9.08 -2.79
N ARG A 264 -1.27 8.23 -3.32
CA ARG A 264 -1.24 7.82 -4.73
C ARG A 264 -1.23 6.30 -4.83
N ILE A 265 -1.46 5.78 -6.03
CA ILE A 265 -1.43 4.34 -6.32
C ILE A 265 -0.16 3.94 -7.09
N ALA A 266 0.00 2.64 -7.35
CA ALA A 266 1.22 2.04 -7.90
C ALA A 266 1.61 2.49 -9.33
N ILE A 267 0.66 3.01 -10.11
CA ILE A 267 0.94 3.48 -11.48
C ILE A 267 1.33 4.97 -11.45
N SER A 268 2.55 5.28 -11.92
CA SER A 268 3.01 6.65 -12.19
C SER A 268 3.33 6.83 -13.67
N ASN A 269 3.13 8.04 -14.20
CA ASN A 269 3.47 8.36 -15.60
C ASN A 269 4.95 8.11 -15.91
N SER A 270 5.83 8.29 -14.93
CA SER A 270 7.28 8.04 -15.08
C SER A 270 7.64 6.57 -15.34
N ARG A 271 6.73 5.63 -15.12
CA ARG A 271 6.93 4.19 -15.41
C ARG A 271 6.38 3.77 -16.77
N LEU A 272 5.79 4.71 -17.52
CA LEU A 272 5.27 4.47 -18.87
C LEU A 272 6.38 4.73 -19.88
N ILE A 273 6.82 3.69 -20.57
CA ILE A 273 7.89 3.76 -21.56
C ILE A 273 7.32 3.83 -22.98
N ARG A 274 6.35 2.95 -23.27
CA ARG A 274 5.66 2.85 -24.56
C ARG A 274 4.31 2.16 -24.35
N PHE A 275 3.37 2.40 -25.25
CA PHE A 275 2.14 1.62 -25.39
C PHE A 275 2.11 0.97 -26.78
N ASP A 276 2.20 -0.37 -26.83
CA ASP A 276 2.22 -1.19 -28.06
C ASP A 276 1.16 -2.29 -27.99
N SER A 277 -0.13 -1.96 -27.83
CA SER A 277 -1.25 -2.92 -27.65
C SER A 277 -1.09 -3.93 -26.50
N ILE A 278 0.07 -3.95 -25.84
CA ILE A 278 0.48 -4.67 -24.64
C ILE A 278 1.18 -3.60 -23.78
N PHE A 279 0.77 -3.45 -22.51
CA PHE A 279 1.46 -2.54 -21.60
C PHE A 279 2.76 -3.19 -21.10
N ARG A 280 3.90 -2.50 -21.25
CA ARG A 280 5.16 -2.89 -20.61
C ARG A 280 5.52 -1.90 -19.49
N TYR A 281 5.72 -2.42 -18.28
CA TYR A 281 6.20 -1.67 -17.11
C TYR A 281 7.65 -2.04 -16.82
N PHE A 282 8.46 -1.06 -16.41
CA PHE A 282 9.66 -1.29 -15.60
C PHE A 282 9.64 -0.34 -14.39
#